data_AF-A0A3C0SQZ2-F1
#
_entry.id   AF-A0A3C0SQZ2-F1
#
_cell.length_a   1.000
_cell.length_b   1.000
_cell.length_c   1.000
_cell.angle_alpha   90.00
_cell.angle_beta   90.00
_cell.angle_gamma   90.00
#
_symmetry.space_group_name_H-M   'P 1'
#
loop_
_entity.id
_entity.type
_entity.pdbx_description
1 polymer ?
#
loop_
_entity_poly.entity_id
_entity_poly.type
_entity_poly.pdbx_seq_one_letter_code
_entity_poly.pdbx_strand_id
1 'polypeptide(L)'
;YVGVTRAINNVVFLVPQFMVGENRNRSQFLSECKIEEEILERVKFKVGTDVLHKFYGRGIITLLDESNISIKFSDLERKFDFDILISNGLMDIEE
;
A
#
# COMPACT_ATOMS: atom_id res chain seq x y z
N TYR A 1 -6.67 -3.68 25.69
CA TYR A 1 -6.33 -2.34 25.18
C TYR A 1 -4.84 -1.99 25.36
N VAL A 2 -4.26 -2.16 26.55
CA VAL A 2 -2.87 -1.78 26.87
C VAL A 2 -1.77 -2.48 26.02
N GLY A 3 -1.99 -3.74 25.63
CA GLY A 3 -1.01 -4.52 24.87
C GLY A 3 -0.78 -4.02 23.44
N VAL A 4 -1.84 -3.57 22.76
CA VAL A 4 -1.77 -3.09 21.37
C VAL A 4 -1.14 -1.70 21.31
N THR A 5 -1.50 -0.81 22.25
CA THR A 5 -0.95 0.56 22.33
C THR A 5 0.55 0.61 22.59
N ARG A 6 1.14 -0.41 23.24
CA ARG A 6 2.61 -0.48 23.46
C ARG A 6 3.40 -0.97 22.24
N ALA A 7 2.73 -1.62 21.30
CA ALA A 7 3.36 -2.19 20.11
C ALA A 7 3.04 -1.39 18.83
N ILE A 8 2.35 -0.25 18.95
CA ILE A 8 1.71 0.46 17.84
C ILE A 8 2.65 0.74 16.65
N ASN A 9 3.94 1.00 16.91
CA ASN A 9 4.94 1.29 15.88
C ASN A 9 5.53 0.05 15.19
N ASN A 10 5.14 -1.17 15.57
CA ASN A 10 5.64 -2.44 15.03
C ASN A 10 4.56 -3.55 15.05
N VAL A 11 3.28 -3.20 14.86
CA VAL A 11 2.19 -4.19 14.77
C VAL A 11 1.83 -4.41 13.30
N VAL A 12 2.02 -5.63 12.82
CA VAL A 12 1.50 -6.09 11.54
C VAL A 12 0.12 -6.71 11.76
N PHE A 13 -0.91 -6.11 11.17
CA PHE A 13 -2.26 -6.67 11.17
C PHE A 13 -2.49 -7.50 9.90
N LEU A 14 -2.63 -8.82 10.06
CA LEU A 14 -3.10 -9.69 8.98
C LEU A 14 -4.62 -9.81 9.06
N VAL A 15 -5.33 -9.23 8.08
CA VAL A 15 -6.80 -9.25 8.05
C VAL A 15 -7.27 -10.09 6.86
N PRO A 16 -7.71 -11.33 7.08
CA PRO A 16 -8.23 -12.16 5.99
C PRO A 16 -9.58 -11.60 5.52
N GLN A 17 -9.64 -11.19 4.25
CA GLN A 17 -10.86 -10.66 3.61
C GLN A 17 -11.81 -11.78 3.18
N PHE A 18 -11.35 -13.03 3.13
CA PHE A 18 -12.12 -14.18 2.73
C PHE A 18 -11.91 -15.31 3.73
N MET A 19 -12.99 -15.79 4.35
CA MET A 19 -12.95 -16.93 5.26
C MET A 19 -14.14 -17.83 5.00
N VAL A 20 -13.88 -19.12 4.79
CA VAL A 20 -14.92 -20.16 4.63
C VAL A 20 -15.95 -19.80 3.56
N GLY A 21 -15.49 -19.44 2.36
CA GLY A 21 -16.38 -19.17 1.22
C GLY A 21 -17.09 -17.81 1.26
N GLU A 22 -16.95 -17.04 2.34
CA GLU A 22 -17.62 -15.75 2.51
C GLU A 22 -16.63 -14.60 2.62
N ASN A 23 -17.01 -13.47 2.04
CA ASN A 23 -16.27 -12.22 2.17
C ASN A 23 -16.60 -11.61 3.54
N ARG A 24 -15.57 -11.31 4.33
CA ARG A 24 -15.73 -10.76 5.68
C ARG A 24 -15.61 -9.25 5.62
N ASN A 25 -16.66 -8.57 6.09
CA ASN A 25 -16.62 -7.14 6.30
C ASN A 25 -15.50 -6.76 7.29
N ARG A 26 -14.91 -5.58 7.08
CA ARG A 26 -13.82 -5.05 7.91
C ARG A 26 -14.23 -5.06 9.39
N SER A 27 -13.36 -5.58 10.26
CA SER A 27 -13.61 -5.62 11.70
C SER A 27 -13.81 -4.22 12.27
N GLN A 28 -14.82 -4.05 13.14
CA GLN A 28 -15.12 -2.80 13.83
C GLN A 28 -13.92 -2.28 14.64
N PHE A 29 -13.12 -3.20 15.17
CA PHE A 29 -11.86 -2.88 15.85
C PHE A 29 -10.90 -2.07 14.96
N LEU A 30 -10.79 -2.39 13.67
CA LEU A 30 -9.91 -1.66 12.75
C LEU A 30 -10.42 -0.24 12.48
N SER A 31 -11.75 -0.05 12.48
CA SER A 31 -12.38 1.26 12.34
C SER A 31 -12.15 2.14 13.56
N GLU A 32 -12.14 1.54 14.76
CA GLU A 32 -11.90 2.23 16.03
C GLU A 32 -10.42 2.59 16.23
N CYS A 33 -9.51 1.76 15.73
CA CYS A 33 -8.07 1.96 15.93
C CYS A 33 -7.48 3.13 15.14
N LYS A 34 -8.25 3.80 14.26
CA LYS A 34 -7.74 4.85 13.34
C LYS A 34 -6.40 4.45 12.70
N ILE A 35 -6.25 3.16 12.39
CA ILE A 35 -5.06 2.62 11.75
C ILE A 35 -4.94 3.41 10.45
N GLU A 36 -3.92 4.26 10.39
CA GLU A 36 -3.84 5.37 9.45
C GLU A 36 -4.09 4.87 8.03
N GLU A 37 -4.84 5.65 7.26
CA GLU A 37 -5.20 5.38 5.86
C GLU A 37 -3.97 4.98 5.02
N GLU A 38 -2.79 5.43 5.43
CA GLU A 38 -1.45 5.10 4.95
C GLU A 38 -1.18 3.58 4.83
N ILE A 39 -1.66 2.75 5.77
CA ILE A 39 -1.50 1.29 5.68
C ILE A 39 -2.40 0.69 4.60
N LEU A 40 -3.62 1.22 4.44
CA LEU A 40 -4.56 0.77 3.41
C LEU A 40 -4.15 1.21 2.02
N GLU A 41 -3.56 2.40 1.88
CA GLU A 41 -3.02 2.90 0.62
C GLU A 41 -1.88 2.01 0.12
N ARG A 42 -0.94 1.65 1.00
CA ARG A 42 0.16 0.72 0.68
C ARG A 42 -0.31 -0.64 0.17
N VAL A 43 -1.42 -1.19 0.70
CA VAL A 43 -1.94 -2.50 0.28
C VAL A 43 -2.32 -2.53 -1.20
N LYS A 44 -2.69 -1.39 -1.79
CA LYS A 44 -3.08 -1.33 -3.19
C LYS A 44 -1.87 -1.38 -4.14
N PHE A 45 -0.68 -1.01 -3.66
CA PHE A 45 0.56 -1.07 -4.43
C PHE A 45 1.21 -2.43 -4.20
N LYS A 46 1.27 -3.26 -5.25
CA LYS A 46 1.95 -4.56 -5.23
C LYS A 46 2.78 -4.73 -6.49
N VAL A 47 3.78 -5.60 -6.43
CA VAL A 47 4.53 -5.99 -7.63
C VAL A 47 3.56 -6.56 -8.67
N GLY A 48 3.67 -6.08 -9.90
CA GLY A 48 2.78 -6.42 -11.02
C GLY A 48 1.57 -5.50 -11.16
N THR A 49 1.33 -4.57 -10.23
CA THR A 49 0.24 -3.58 -10.36
C THR A 49 0.62 -2.49 -11.37
N ASP A 50 -0.32 -2.14 -12.25
CA ASP A 50 -0.24 -1.00 -13.15
C ASP A 50 -0.50 0.30 -12.38
N VAL A 51 0.36 1.30 -12.61
CA VAL A 51 0.31 2.61 -11.96
C VAL A 51 0.48 3.72 -12.98
N LEU A 52 -0.11 4.87 -12.69
CA LEU A 52 0.03 6.08 -13.47
C LEU A 52 0.87 7.10 -12.68
N HIS A 53 2.09 7.35 -13.14
CA HIS A 53 2.94 8.40 -12.59
C HIS A 53 2.72 9.72 -13.32
N LYS A 54 2.58 10.84 -12.60
CA LYS A 54 2.26 12.16 -13.17
C LYS A 54 3.21 12.62 -14.29
N PHE A 55 4.50 12.31 -14.18
CA PHE A 55 5.52 12.72 -15.16
C PHE A 55 5.92 11.64 -16.16
N TYR A 56 5.88 10.37 -15.76
CA TYR A 56 6.42 9.26 -16.56
C TYR A 56 5.30 8.49 -17.28
N GLY A 57 4.04 8.75 -16.93
CA GLY A 57 2.90 8.03 -17.45
C GLY A 57 2.78 6.64 -16.83
N ARG A 58 2.27 5.70 -17.63
CA ARG A 58 1.98 4.33 -17.20
C ARG A 58 3.24 3.53 -16.94
N GLY A 59 3.24 2.79 -15.84
CA GLY A 59 4.29 1.84 -15.52
C GLY A 59 3.76 0.68 -14.69
N ILE A 60 4.58 -0.36 -14.57
CA ILE A 60 4.29 -1.55 -13.76
C ILE A 60 5.27 -1.57 -12.60
N ILE A 61 4.77 -1.82 -11.39
CA ILE A 61 5.62 -2.00 -10.22
C ILE A 61 6.41 -3.30 -10.37
N THR A 62 7.75 -3.21 -10.40
CA THR A 62 8.64 -4.37 -10.51
C THR A 62 9.17 -4.83 -9.16
N LEU A 63 9.36 -3.90 -8.22
CA LEU A 63 9.79 -4.17 -6.85
C LEU A 63 9.12 -3.21 -5.88
N LEU A 64 8.82 -3.69 -4.68
CA LEU A 64 8.31 -2.90 -3.57
C LEU A 64 8.98 -3.36 -2.27
N ASP A 65 9.81 -2.49 -1.73
CA ASP A 65 10.49 -2.65 -0.44
C ASP A 65 9.80 -1.78 0.63
N GLU A 66 10.31 -1.78 1.87
CA GLU A 66 9.73 -0.98 2.97
C GLU A 66 9.69 0.54 2.67
N SER A 67 10.73 1.07 2.04
CA SER A 67 10.89 2.52 1.77
C SER A 67 10.93 2.88 0.30
N ASN A 68 11.07 1.91 -0.59
CA ASN A 68 11.30 2.17 -2.00
C ASN A 68 10.39 1.37 -2.91
N ILE A 69 10.10 1.93 -4.07
CA ILE A 69 9.34 1.30 -5.13
C ILE A 69 10.10 1.43 -6.45
N SER A 70 10.22 0.33 -7.19
CA SER A 70 10.73 0.33 -8.55
C SER A 70 9.58 0.16 -9.52
N ILE A 71 9.54 1.04 -10.52
CA ILE A 71 8.49 1.07 -11.54
C ILE A 71 9.18 0.99 -12.90
N LYS A 72 8.74 0.04 -13.71
CA LYS A 72 9.12 -0.08 -15.11
C LYS A 72 8.12 0.67 -15.96
N PHE A 73 8.58 1.76 -16.56
CA PHE A 73 7.91 2.48 -17.63
C PHE A 73 8.36 1.90 -18.99
N SER A 74 7.74 2.34 -20.09
CA SER A 74 7.95 1.74 -21.43
C SER A 74 9.41 1.40 -21.76
N ASP A 75 10.32 2.37 -21.62
CA ASP A 75 11.73 2.22 -22.03
C ASP A 75 12.72 2.28 -20.86
N LEU A 76 12.26 2.46 -19.63
CA LEU A 76 13.15 2.67 -18.48
C LEU A 76 12.55 2.15 -17.18
N GLU A 77 13.43 1.73 -16.28
CA GLU A 77 13.08 1.38 -14.90
C GLU A 77 13.63 2.44 -13.95
N ARG A 78 12.81 2.91 -13.03
CA ARG A 78 13.20 3.90 -12.02
C ARG A 78 12.78 3.45 -10.63
N LYS A 79 13.69 3.71 -9.69
CA LYS A 79 13.50 3.53 -8.27
C LYS A 79 13.16 4.89 -7.64
N PHE A 80 12.18 4.89 -6.75
CA PHE A 80 11.72 6.05 -6.02
C PHE A 80 11.57 5.72 -4.53
N ASP A 81 11.62 6.76 -3.71
CA ASP A 81 11.14 6.69 -2.33
C ASP A 81 9.61 6.66 -2.35
N PHE A 82 9.04 5.62 -1.72
CA PHE A 82 7.61 5.38 -1.77
C PHE A 82 6.82 6.46 -1.02
N ASP A 83 7.32 6.91 0.13
CA ASP A 83 6.64 7.89 0.96
C ASP A 83 6.62 9.26 0.28
N ILE A 84 7.70 9.61 -0.44
CA ILE A 84 7.74 10.83 -1.26
C ILE A 84 6.73 10.78 -2.41
N LEU A 85 6.60 9.63 -3.09
CA LEU A 85 5.65 9.47 -4.20
C LEU A 85 4.20 9.68 -3.74
N ILE A 86 3.80 9.05 -2.63
CA ILE A 86 2.43 9.10 -2.11
C ILE A 86 2.13 10.47 -1.49
N SER A 87 3.01 10.98 -0.62
CA SER A 87 2.79 12.27 0.06
C SER A 87 2.67 13.45 -0.91
N ASN A 88 3.37 13.40 -2.04
CA ASN A 88 3.26 14.42 -3.09
C ASN A 88 2.18 14.11 -4.15
N GLY A 89 1.45 13.01 -3.99
CA GLY A 89 0.41 12.56 -4.92
C GLY A 89 0.94 12.40 -6.34
N LEU A 90 2.13 11.84 -6.52
CA LEU A 90 2.80 11.71 -7.82
C LEU A 90 2.42 10.45 -8.58
N MET A 91 1.68 9.55 -7.93
CA MET A 91 1.32 8.25 -8.46
C MET A 91 -0.08 7.86 -8.01
N ASP A 92 -0.85 7.31 -8.94
CA ASP A 92 -2.15 6.69 -8.71
C ASP A 92 -2.15 5.27 -9.29
N ILE A 93 -3.11 4.47 -8.84
CA ILE A 93 -3.35 3.13 -9.38
C ILE A 93 -4.28 3.24 -10.56
N GLU A 94 -3.96 2.56 -11.65
CA GLU A 94 -4.85 2.46 -12.80
C GLU A 94 -5.84 1.30 -12.54
N GLU A 95 -7.13 1.61 -12.41
CA GLU A 95 -8.23 0.62 -12.27
C GLU A 95 -8.55 -0.11 -13.58
#